data_AF-A0A3M8EJ56-F1
#
_entry.id   AF-A0A3M8EJ56-F1
#
_cell.length_a   1.000
_cell.length_b   1.000
_cell.length_c   1.000
_cell.angle_alpha   90.00
_cell.angle_beta   90.00
_cell.angle_gamma   90.00
#
_symmetry.space_group_name_H-M   'P 1'
#
loop_
_entity.id
_entity.type
_entity.pdbx_description
1 polymer ?
#
loop_
_entity_poly.entity_id
_entity_poly.type
_entity_poly.pdbx_seq_one_letter_code
_entity_poly.pdbx_strand_id
1 'polypeptide(L)'
;MFQFTERRIEAHVCISFVVLKVYEKLERLLKASGCPHSVDSVVRIAEVIVTLDVDLPENGKTLTKTIYTSKRERDIAYIIETDEWLNQNG
;
A
#
# COMPACT_ATOMS: atom_id res chain seq x y z
N MET A 1 16.97 2.02 30.39
CA MET A 1 16.86 0.74 31.14
C MET A 1 15.77 -0.08 30.46
N PHE A 2 16.15 -0.96 29.53
CA PHE A 2 15.20 -1.77 28.75
C PHE A 2 14.73 -2.92 29.62
N GLN A 3 13.45 -2.92 29.98
CA GLN A 3 12.81 -4.11 30.53
C GLN A 3 12.66 -5.10 29.37
N PHE A 4 13.68 -5.94 29.19
CA PHE A 4 13.69 -7.08 28.28
C PHE A 4 12.82 -8.19 28.88
N THR A 5 11.51 -7.96 28.94
CA THR A 5 10.57 -9.09 29.10
C THR A 5 10.64 -9.88 27.81
N GLU A 6 10.87 -11.19 27.88
CA GLU A 6 10.96 -12.10 26.72
C GLU A 6 9.81 -11.88 25.74
N ARG A 7 8.59 -11.64 26.27
CA ARG A 7 7.39 -11.31 25.49
C ARG A 7 7.54 -10.08 24.57
N ARG A 8 8.29 -9.05 24.98
CA ARG A 8 8.50 -7.84 24.15
C ARG A 8 9.51 -8.10 23.04
N ILE A 9 10.51 -8.93 23.29
CA ILE A 9 11.49 -9.33 22.27
C ILE A 9 10.80 -10.20 21.22
N GLU A 10 10.04 -11.20 21.66
CA GLU A 10 9.27 -12.09 20.79
C GLU A 10 8.29 -11.30 19.91
N ALA A 11 7.50 -10.40 20.51
CA ALA A 11 6.57 -9.55 19.76
C ALA A 11 7.29 -8.66 18.72
N HIS A 12 8.45 -8.08 19.08
CA HIS A 12 9.22 -7.24 18.16
C HIS A 12 9.82 -8.03 16.99
N VAL A 13 10.29 -9.24 17.25
CA VAL A 13 10.79 -10.15 16.20
C VAL A 13 9.64 -10.61 15.31
N CYS A 14 8.50 -10.99 15.89
CA CYS A 14 7.31 -11.40 15.15
C CYS A 14 6.82 -10.31 14.18
N ILE A 15 6.62 -9.07 14.66
CA ILE A 15 6.20 -7.97 13.79
C ILE A 15 7.25 -7.66 12.71
N SER A 16 8.54 -7.76 13.03
CA SER A 16 9.63 -7.55 12.07
C SER A 16 9.62 -8.59 10.95
N PHE A 17 9.34 -9.86 11.28
CA PHE A 17 9.18 -10.92 10.26
C PHE A 17 7.98 -10.66 9.35
N VAL A 18 6.85 -10.23 9.91
CA VAL A 18 5.67 -9.89 9.11
C VAL A 18 5.97 -8.73 8.16
N VAL A 19 6.59 -7.64 8.66
CA VAL A 19 6.97 -6.49 7.84
C VAL A 19 7.91 -6.90 6.72
N LEU A 20 8.95 -7.71 7.02
CA LEU A 20 9.88 -8.19 6.00
C LEU A 20 9.17 -9.01 4.93
N LYS A 21 8.25 -9.90 5.32
CA LYS A 21 7.50 -10.73 4.37
C LYS A 21 6.60 -9.91 3.45
N VAL A 22 5.91 -8.90 3.99
CA VAL A 22 5.10 -7.99 3.19
C VAL A 22 5.99 -7.17 2.24
N TYR A 23 7.13 -6.68 2.72
CA TYR A 23 8.08 -5.91 1.92
C TYR A 23 8.65 -6.73 0.75
N GLU A 24 9.11 -7.96 1.00
CA GLU A 24 9.62 -8.86 -0.04
C GLU A 24 8.54 -9.20 -1.08
N LYS A 25 7.29 -9.39 -0.65
CA LYS A 25 6.17 -9.66 -1.55
C LYS A 25 5.87 -8.45 -2.44
N LEU A 26 5.87 -7.25 -1.87
CA LEU A 26 5.67 -6.00 -2.60
C LEU A 26 6.80 -5.77 -3.62
N GLU A 27 8.06 -6.04 -3.26
CA GLU A 27 9.19 -5.94 -4.19
C GLU A 27 9.03 -6.89 -5.40
N ARG A 28 8.58 -8.12 -5.16
CA ARG A 28 8.31 -9.09 -6.24
C ARG A 28 7.21 -8.62 -7.17
N LEU A 29 6.15 -8.01 -6.63
CA LEU A 29 5.05 -7.46 -7.42
C LEU A 29 5.52 -6.28 -8.29
N LEU A 30 6.33 -5.38 -7.73
CA LEU A 30 6.91 -4.25 -8.48
C LEU A 30 7.82 -4.71 -9.63
N LYS A 31 8.62 -5.75 -9.40
CA LYS A 31 9.45 -6.36 -10.44
C LYS A 31 8.60 -7.01 -11.54
N ALA A 32 7.50 -7.66 -11.17
CA ALA A 32 6.59 -8.29 -12.12
C ALA A 32 5.81 -7.25 -12.96
N SER A 33 5.41 -6.13 -12.36
CA SER A 33 4.72 -5.04 -13.05
C SER A 33 5.65 -4.12 -13.86
N GLY A 34 6.97 -4.34 -13.81
CA GLY A 34 7.94 -3.53 -14.53
C GLY A 34 8.10 -2.10 -14.00
N CYS A 35 7.67 -1.85 -12.75
CA CYS A 35 7.79 -0.52 -12.15
C CYS A 35 9.28 -0.20 -11.85
N PRO A 36 9.80 0.95 -12.29
CA PRO A 36 11.20 1.32 -12.07
C PRO A 36 11.49 1.85 -10.65
N HIS A 37 10.48 1.97 -9.79
CA HIS A 37 10.59 2.59 -8.48
C HIS A 37 10.84 1.55 -7.37
N SER A 38 11.72 1.90 -6.42
CA SER A 38 11.93 1.10 -5.20
C SER A 38 10.67 1.11 -4.32
N VAL A 39 10.47 0.04 -3.53
CA VAL A 39 9.34 -0.12 -2.61
C VAL A 39 9.15 1.11 -1.71
N ASP A 40 10.24 1.63 -1.14
CA ASP A 40 10.22 2.83 -0.29
C ASP A 40 9.68 4.07 -1.03
N SER A 41 10.08 4.23 -2.29
CA SER A 41 9.61 5.34 -3.12
C SER A 41 8.14 5.19 -3.48
N VAL A 42 7.68 3.96 -3.74
CA VAL A 42 6.27 3.67 -4.00
C VAL A 42 5.42 3.98 -2.77
N VAL A 43 5.84 3.57 -1.57
CA VAL A 43 5.15 3.86 -0.31
C VAL A 43 5.06 5.37 -0.09
N ARG A 44 6.14 6.11 -0.30
CA ARG A 44 6.16 7.57 -0.15
C ARG A 44 5.28 8.28 -1.18
N ILE A 45 5.20 7.78 -2.41
CA ILE A 45 4.29 8.34 -3.43
C ILE A 45 2.84 7.99 -3.05
N ALA A 46 2.57 6.77 -2.57
CA ALA A 46 1.24 6.35 -2.13
C ALA A 46 0.71 7.18 -0.96
N GLU A 47 1.57 7.62 -0.04
CA GLU A 47 1.19 8.53 1.05
C GLU A 47 0.70 9.91 0.55
N VAL A 48 1.19 10.36 -0.61
CA VAL A 48 0.81 11.66 -1.21
C VAL A 48 -0.46 11.54 -2.06
N ILE A 49 -0.80 10.35 -2.54
CA ILE A 49 -1.99 10.15 -3.38
C ILE A 49 -3.24 10.36 -2.54
N VAL A 50 -4.00 11.39 -2.89
CA VAL A 50 -5.25 11.73 -2.21
C VAL A 50 -6.41 11.04 -2.90
N THR A 51 -7.15 10.24 -2.14
CA THR A 51 -8.46 9.73 -2.53
C THR A 51 -9.52 10.68 -1.98
N LEU A 52 -10.22 11.39 -2.88
CA LEU A 52 -11.32 12.26 -2.50
C LEU A 52 -12.61 11.45 -2.53
N ASP A 53 -13.37 11.55 -1.45
CA ASP A 53 -14.73 11.03 -1.39
C ASP A 53 -15.70 12.20 -1.48
N VAL A 54 -16.45 12.27 -2.59
CA VAL A 54 -17.35 13.39 -2.86
C VAL A 54 -18.78 12.87 -2.78
N ASP A 55 -19.48 13.26 -1.72
CA ASP A 55 -20.91 13.04 -1.60
C ASP A 55 -21.65 13.96 -2.57
N LEU A 56 -22.24 13.40 -3.63
CA LEU A 56 -23.11 14.17 -4.52
C LEU A 56 -24.50 14.29 -3.89
N PRO A 57 -24.92 15.51 -3.46
CA PRO A 57 -26.20 15.70 -2.78
C PRO A 57 -27.41 15.41 -3.68
N GLU A 58 -27.24 15.40 -5.01
CA GLU A 58 -28.35 15.16 -5.95
C GLU A 58 -28.71 13.69 -6.17
N ASN A 59 -27.80 12.73 -5.91
CA ASN A 59 -28.04 11.31 -6.25
C ASN A 59 -27.78 10.33 -5.10
N GLY A 60 -27.45 10.83 -3.90
CA GLY A 60 -27.20 9.99 -2.71
C GLY A 60 -26.04 8.99 -2.88
N LYS A 61 -25.19 9.18 -3.89
CA LYS A 61 -24.04 8.33 -4.19
C LYS A 61 -22.77 9.09 -3.85
N THR A 62 -21.96 8.46 -3.00
CA THR A 62 -20.63 8.88 -2.63
C THR A 62 -19.68 8.47 -3.75
N LEU A 63 -19.11 9.45 -4.46
CA LEU A 63 -18.16 9.23 -5.54
C LEU A 63 -16.74 9.30 -4.98
N THR A 64 -16.13 8.13 -4.81
CA THR A 64 -14.73 8.03 -4.47
C THR A 64 -13.89 8.16 -5.73
N LYS A 65 -13.08 9.23 -5.83
CA LYS A 65 -12.14 9.43 -6.93
C LYS A 65 -10.73 9.60 -6.40
N THR A 66 -9.83 8.74 -6.85
CA THR A 66 -8.38 8.88 -6.63
C THR A 66 -7.80 9.81 -7.69
N ILE A 67 -7.05 10.83 -7.24
CA ILE A 67 -6.45 11.83 -8.13
C ILE A 67 -4.96 11.57 -8.26
N TYR A 68 -4.50 11.34 -9.49
CA TYR A 68 -3.08 11.23 -9.84
C TYR A 68 -2.63 12.49 -10.58
N THR A 69 -1.97 13.39 -9.86
CA THR A 69 -1.50 14.68 -10.37
C THR A 69 -0.13 14.57 -11.02
N SER A 70 0.77 13.77 -10.44
CA SER A 70 2.16 13.61 -10.90
C SER A 70 2.35 12.37 -11.78
N LYS A 71 3.32 12.40 -12.70
CA LYS A 71 3.70 11.24 -13.52
C LYS A 71 4.07 10.03 -12.66
N ARG A 72 4.76 10.27 -11.54
CA ARG A 72 5.16 9.26 -10.56
C ARG A 72 3.97 8.57 -9.88
N GLU A 73 2.88 9.30 -9.67
CA GLU A 73 1.65 8.76 -9.08
C GLU A 73 0.92 7.86 -10.09
N ARG A 74 0.93 8.23 -11.38
CA ARG A 74 0.40 7.37 -12.45
C ARG A 74 1.20 6.09 -12.63
N ASP A 75 2.52 6.15 -12.48
CA ASP A 75 3.39 4.98 -12.58
C ASP A 75 3.10 3.93 -11.48
N ILE A 76 2.47 4.33 -10.37
CA ILE A 76 2.06 3.41 -9.29
C ILE A 76 0.55 3.15 -9.26
N ALA A 77 -0.24 3.80 -10.11
CA ALA A 77 -1.70 3.65 -10.17
C ALA A 77 -2.11 2.19 -10.41
N TYR A 78 -1.33 1.43 -11.19
CA TYR A 78 -1.56 0.01 -11.42
C TYR A 78 -1.66 -0.80 -10.11
N ILE A 79 -0.88 -0.45 -9.08
CA ILE A 79 -0.88 -1.16 -7.79
C ILE A 79 -2.13 -0.84 -6.97
N ILE A 80 -2.67 0.37 -7.14
CA ILE A 80 -3.81 0.90 -6.37
C ILE A 80 -5.14 0.50 -7.03
N GLU A 81 -5.19 0.52 -8.37
CA GLU A 81 -6.40 0.21 -9.14
C GLU A 81 -6.64 -1.28 -9.34
N THR A 82 -5.59 -2.10 -9.25
CA THR A 82 -5.72 -3.55 -9.36
C THR A 82 -6.37 -4.10 -8.08
N ASP A 83 -7.66 -4.42 -8.12
CA ASP A 83 -8.39 -5.14 -7.04
C ASP A 83 -8.12 -6.66 -7.06
N GLU A 84 -7.33 -7.15 -8.03
CA GLU A 84 -7.15 -8.58 -8.32
C GLU A 84 -6.54 -9.40 -7.16
N TRP A 85 -6.00 -8.75 -6.13
CA TRP A 85 -5.47 -9.41 -4.93
C TRP A 85 -6.54 -9.77 -3.88
N LEU A 86 -7.76 -9.23 -3.97
CA LEU A 86 -8.88 -9.58 -3.09
C LEU A 86 -9.67 -10.81 -3.57
N ASN A 87 -9.52 -11.21 -4.84
CA ASN A 87 -10.29 -12.30 -5.45
C ASN A 87 -9.60 -13.68 -5.42
N GLN A 88 -8.56 -13.88 -4.60
CA GLN A 88 -7.90 -15.20 -4.46
C GLN A 88 -8.53 -16.11 -3.39
N ASN A 89 -9.85 -16.02 -3.18
CA ASN A 89 -10.60 -17.00 -2.40
C ASN A 89 -11.64 -17.68 -3.30
N GLY A 90 -11.18 -18.70 -4.03
CA GLY A 90 -12.00 -19.78 -4.57
C GLY A 90 -11.70 -21.06 -3.80
#